data_AF-A0A820Q0D4-F1
#
_entry.id   AF-A0A820Q0D4-F1
#
_cell.length_a   1.000
_cell.length_b   1.000
_cell.length_c   1.000
_cell.angle_alpha   90.00
_cell.angle_beta   90.00
_cell.angle_gamma   90.00
#
_symmetry.space_group_name_H-M   'P 1'
#
loop_
_entity.id
_entity.type
_entity.pdbx_description
1 polymer ?
#
loop_
_entity_poly.entity_id
_entity_poly.type
_entity_poly.pdbx_seq_one_letter_code
_entity_poly.pdbx_strand_id
1 'polypeptide(L)'
;MPTRTIKITFNDPQNRNAFVHTGLQVDSMHFLAEPATQNTKPVQCYLCLQYNHVAKYCKTKQQLCARCGDNHQMDQCTAVSDLLKCYNCKGNHLATSNVCSKYIEQEKRLQCLVNQYTTSYKAALPPALNDLKEFPSLPSFTHRSQEHLHSDFL
;
A
#
# COMPACT_ATOMS: atom_id res chain seq x y z
N MET A 1 -7.71 10.26 14.33
CA MET A 1 -8.23 8.88 14.44
C MET A 1 -7.08 7.94 14.11
N PRO A 2 -6.64 7.08 15.04
CA PRO A 2 -5.63 6.07 14.71
C PRO A 2 -6.20 5.13 13.63
N THR A 3 -5.37 4.77 12.65
CA THR A 3 -5.77 3.87 11.57
C THR A 3 -6.02 2.47 12.13
N ARG A 4 -7.21 1.92 11.89
CA ARG A 4 -7.60 0.54 12.24
C ARG A 4 -6.91 -0.54 11.37
N THR A 5 -5.84 -0.16 10.67
CA THR A 5 -5.19 -0.98 9.66
C THR A 5 -3.69 -0.83 9.80
N ILE A 6 -3.00 -1.97 9.82
CA ILE A 6 -1.53 -2.04 9.85
C ILE A 6 -1.10 -2.56 8.48
N LYS A 7 -0.14 -1.86 7.84
CA LYS A 7 0.46 -2.32 6.59
C LYS A 7 1.74 -3.08 6.93
N ILE A 8 1.78 -4.36 6.57
CA ILE A 8 2.97 -5.21 6.73
C ILE A 8 3.56 -5.43 5.34
N THR A 9 4.86 -5.17 5.19
CA THR A 9 5.62 -5.33 3.94
C THR A 9 6.63 -6.45 4.06
N PHE A 10 6.68 -7.29 3.04
CA PHE A 10 7.62 -8.40 2.93
C PHE A 10 8.56 -8.13 1.76
N ASN A 11 9.83 -8.53 1.91
CA ASN A 11 10.81 -8.47 0.83
C ASN A 11 10.66 -9.65 -0.15
N ASP A 12 10.06 -10.75 0.31
CA ASP A 12 9.88 -11.97 -0.46
C ASP A 12 8.38 -12.28 -0.70
N PRO A 13 7.99 -12.61 -1.94
CA PRO A 13 6.64 -13.03 -2.31
C PRO A 13 6.09 -14.24 -1.55
N GLN A 14 6.92 -15.24 -1.24
CA GLN A 14 6.46 -16.48 -0.61
C GLN A 14 6.02 -16.20 0.82
N ASN A 15 6.83 -15.48 1.60
CA ASN A 15 6.49 -15.09 2.97
C ASN A 15 5.25 -14.20 3.04
N ARG A 16 5.09 -13.26 2.10
CA ARG A 16 3.87 -12.46 1.98
C ARG A 16 2.65 -13.35 1.76
N ASN A 17 2.74 -14.27 0.80
CA ASN A 17 1.62 -15.11 0.41
C ASN A 17 1.23 -16.07 1.55
N ALA A 18 2.21 -16.66 2.23
CA ALA A 18 1.99 -17.44 3.44
C ALA A 18 1.27 -16.60 4.50
N PHE A 19 1.75 -15.39 4.77
CA PHE A 19 1.15 -14.50 5.75
C PHE A 19 -0.30 -14.11 5.42
N VAL A 20 -0.62 -13.85 4.15
CA VAL A 20 -2.01 -13.60 3.72
C VAL A 20 -2.91 -14.78 4.04
N HIS A 21 -2.41 -16.02 3.92
CA HIS A 21 -3.18 -17.22 4.23
C HIS A 21 -3.23 -17.53 5.74
N THR A 22 -2.12 -17.32 6.46
CA THR A 22 -2.00 -17.69 7.88
C THR A 22 -2.40 -16.59 8.84
N GLY A 23 -2.59 -15.36 8.38
CA GLY A 23 -2.89 -14.22 9.25
C GLY A 23 -1.76 -13.83 10.20
N LEU A 24 -2.05 -12.87 11.08
CA LEU A 24 -1.17 -12.39 12.14
C LEU A 24 -1.65 -12.94 13.49
N GLN A 25 -0.76 -13.59 14.22
CA GLN A 25 -1.02 -14.03 15.58
C GLN A 25 -0.28 -13.14 16.59
N VAL A 26 -1.01 -12.61 17.57
CA VAL A 26 -0.48 -11.79 18.67
C VAL A 26 -1.16 -12.28 19.95
N ASP A 27 -0.37 -12.82 20.89
CA ASP A 27 -0.86 -13.48 22.09
C ASP A 27 -1.93 -14.55 21.76
N SER A 28 -3.12 -14.43 22.35
CA SER A 28 -4.28 -15.31 22.08
C SER A 28 -5.21 -14.76 20.99
N MET A 29 -4.80 -13.74 20.25
CA MET A 29 -5.57 -13.12 19.18
C MET A 29 -5.05 -13.52 17.80
N HIS A 30 -5.98 -13.75 16.88
CA HIS A 30 -5.69 -14.03 15.48
C HIS A 30 -6.37 -13.01 14.59
N PHE A 31 -5.60 -12.38 13.70
CA PHE A 31 -6.06 -11.36 12.77
C PHE A 31 -5.90 -11.86 11.34
N LEU A 32 -7.01 -11.88 10.60
CA LEU A 32 -6.97 -12.21 9.18
C LEU A 32 -6.19 -11.14 8.41
N ALA A 33 -5.32 -11.60 7.51
CA ALA A 33 -4.57 -10.74 6.63
C ALA A 33 -5.26 -10.67 5.26
N GLU A 34 -5.36 -9.47 4.72
CA GLU A 34 -5.85 -9.25 3.36
C GLU A 34 -4.70 -8.75 2.48
N PRO A 35 -4.63 -9.16 1.21
CA PRO A 35 -3.72 -8.55 0.25
C PRO A 35 -3.94 -7.05 0.22
N ALA A 36 -2.87 -6.27 0.39
CA ALA A 36 -2.97 -4.82 0.32
C ALA A 36 -3.45 -4.39 -1.07
N THR A 37 -4.67 -3.86 -1.17
CA THR A 37 -5.15 -3.22 -2.39
C THR A 37 -4.37 -1.94 -2.62
N GLN A 38 -3.48 -1.94 -3.60
CA GLN A 38 -2.73 -0.75 -3.97
C GLN A 38 -3.45 -0.01 -5.10
N ASN A 39 -3.71 1.28 -4.89
CA ASN A 39 -4.26 2.13 -5.93
C ASN A 39 -3.21 2.35 -7.02
N THR A 40 -3.46 1.81 -8.21
CA THR A 40 -2.59 1.97 -9.38
C THR A 40 -2.83 3.28 -10.11
N LYS A 41 -3.90 4.02 -9.79
CA LYS A 41 -4.20 5.30 -10.42
C LYS A 41 -3.28 6.39 -9.87
N PRO A 42 -2.54 7.11 -10.73
CA PRO A 42 -1.74 8.25 -10.32
C PRO A 42 -2.57 9.31 -9.62
N VAL A 43 -2.14 9.72 -8.43
CA VAL A 43 -2.70 10.89 -7.75
C VAL A 43 -2.30 12.13 -8.55
N GLN A 44 -3.28 12.91 -8.99
CA GLN A 44 -3.06 14.17 -9.69
C GLN A 44 -3.57 15.34 -8.86
N CYS A 45 -2.73 16.36 -8.70
CA CYS A 45 -3.08 17.59 -8.00
C CYS A 45 -4.00 18.45 -8.87
N TYR A 46 -5.18 18.83 -8.38
CA TYR A 46 -6.10 19.69 -9.13
C TYR A 46 -5.69 21.19 -9.15
N LEU A 47 -4.69 21.58 -8.36
CA LEU A 47 -4.14 22.95 -8.37
C LEU A 47 -3.04 23.11 -9.44
N CYS A 48 -1.99 22.29 -9.39
CA CYS A 48 -0.87 22.41 -10.33
C CYS A 48 -0.87 21.38 -11.46
N LEU A 49 -1.87 20.49 -11.51
CA LEU A 49 -2.03 19.42 -12.53
C LEU A 49 -0.91 18.37 -12.57
N GLN A 50 0.10 18.47 -11.70
CA GLN A 50 1.18 17.50 -11.58
C GLN A 50 0.77 16.25 -10.77
N TYR A 51 1.54 15.19 -10.93
CA TYR A 51 1.29 13.92 -10.26
C TYR A 51 1.99 13.83 -8.88
N ASN A 52 1.62 12.80 -8.12
CA ASN A 52 2.22 12.37 -6.85
C ASN A 52 1.87 13.18 -5.60
N HIS A 53 0.94 14.13 -5.68
CA HIS A 53 0.41 14.82 -4.50
C HIS A 53 -1.01 15.31 -4.71
N VAL A 54 -1.75 15.48 -3.61
CA VAL A 54 -3.07 16.13 -3.60
C VAL A 54 -2.92 17.64 -3.33
N ALA A 55 -3.92 18.43 -3.71
CA ALA A 55 -3.91 19.87 -3.54
C ALA A 55 -3.65 20.36 -2.11
N LYS A 56 -4.11 19.60 -1.10
CA LYS A 56 -3.85 19.88 0.32
C LYS A 56 -2.34 20.03 0.64
N TYR A 57 -1.49 19.31 -0.08
CA TYR A 57 -0.03 19.32 0.09
C TYR A 57 0.68 20.01 -1.07
N CYS A 58 -0.06 20.74 -1.92
CA CYS A 58 0.54 21.48 -3.03
C CYS A 58 1.20 22.76 -2.49
N LYS A 59 2.37 23.08 -3.04
CA LYS A 59 3.08 24.33 -2.72
C LYS A 59 2.60 25.51 -3.55
N THR A 60 1.89 25.24 -4.65
CA THR A 60 1.37 26.25 -5.57
C THR A 60 0.10 26.86 -4.99
N LYS A 61 0.01 28.20 -4.98
CA LYS A 61 -1.19 28.93 -4.56
C LYS A 61 -2.18 29.20 -5.69
N GLN A 62 -1.69 29.20 -6.93
CA GLN A 62 -2.48 29.45 -8.13
C GLN A 62 -3.02 28.13 -8.70
N GLN A 63 -4.28 28.14 -9.11
CA GLN A 63 -4.91 27.02 -9.80
C GLN A 63 -4.63 27.11 -11.30
N LEU A 64 -4.16 26.01 -11.88
CA LEU A 64 -4.00 25.83 -13.31
C LEU A 64 -5.25 25.21 -13.91
N CYS A 65 -5.65 25.73 -15.07
CA CYS A 65 -6.79 25.23 -15.81
C CYS A 65 -6.44 23.90 -16.49
N ALA A 66 -7.22 22.84 -16.23
CA ALA A 66 -7.01 21.54 -16.86
C ALA A 66 -7.27 21.54 -18.38
N ARG A 67 -7.91 22.60 -18.90
CA ARG A 67 -8.25 22.77 -20.32
C ARG A 67 -7.09 23.37 -21.12
N CYS A 68 -6.57 24.53 -20.70
CA CYS A 68 -5.54 25.25 -21.46
C CYS A 68 -4.17 25.34 -20.75
N GLY A 69 -4.11 25.06 -19.45
CA GLY A 69 -2.88 25.10 -18.65
C GLY A 69 -2.51 26.48 -18.08
N ASP A 70 -3.38 27.49 -18.20
CA ASP A 70 -3.16 28.84 -17.67
C ASP A 70 -3.67 29.01 -16.23
N ASN A 71 -3.31 30.12 -15.59
CA ASN A 71 -3.61 30.45 -14.18
C ASN A 71 -5.06 30.93 -13.97
N HIS A 72 -6.03 30.03 -14.08
CA HIS A 72 -7.43 30.27 -13.73
C HIS A 72 -8.16 28.96 -13.42
N GLN A 73 -9.35 29.08 -12.84
CA GLN A 73 -10.24 27.93 -12.62
C GLN A 73 -10.87 27.46 -13.93
N MET A 74 -11.09 26.16 -14.09
CA MET A 74 -11.63 25.61 -15.33
C MET A 74 -12.97 26.24 -15.76
N ASP A 75 -13.80 26.66 -14.81
CA ASP A 75 -15.10 27.30 -15.07
C ASP A 75 -14.99 28.71 -15.65
N GLN A 76 -13.84 29.38 -15.45
CA GLN A 76 -13.53 30.71 -15.98
C GLN A 76 -12.74 30.63 -17.30
N CYS A 77 -12.60 29.43 -17.86
CA CYS A 77 -11.81 29.23 -19.06
C CYS A 77 -12.55 29.72 -20.30
N THR A 78 -11.97 30.71 -20.97
CA THR A 78 -12.48 31.25 -22.24
C THR A 78 -11.94 30.52 -23.47
N ALA A 79 -11.09 29.50 -23.27
CA ALA A 79 -10.56 28.70 -24.36
C ALA A 79 -11.68 27.88 -25.03
N VAL A 80 -11.79 28.02 -26.36
CA VAL A 80 -12.71 27.23 -27.19
C VAL A 80 -12.38 25.74 -27.02
N SER A 81 -13.40 24.87 -27.09
CA SER A 81 -13.26 23.44 -26.81
C SER A 81 -12.18 22.72 -27.64
N ASP A 82 -11.79 23.23 -28.82
CA ASP A 82 -10.74 22.66 -29.67
C ASP A 82 -9.31 23.08 -29.27
N LEU A 83 -9.15 23.98 -28.30
CA LEU A 83 -7.87 24.46 -27.76
C LEU A 83 -7.48 23.70 -26.48
N LEU A 84 -7.75 22.39 -26.41
CA LEU A 84 -7.26 21.58 -25.30
C LEU A 84 -5.74 21.50 -25.37
N LYS A 85 -5.09 21.83 -24.25
CA LYS A 85 -3.66 21.73 -24.11
C LYS A 85 -3.32 21.13 -22.77
N CYS A 86 -2.90 19.87 -22.79
CA CYS A 86 -2.47 19.18 -21.58
C CYS A 86 -1.26 19.91 -20.99
N TYR A 87 -1.35 20.31 -19.72
CA TYR A 87 -0.22 20.94 -19.04
C TYR A 87 1.01 20.01 -18.95
N ASN A 88 0.80 18.71 -18.79
CA ASN A 88 1.87 17.73 -18.54
C ASN A 88 2.62 17.28 -19.81
N CYS A 89 1.90 16.93 -20.89
CA CYS A 89 2.52 16.44 -22.14
C CYS A 89 2.41 17.42 -23.32
N LYS A 90 1.69 18.54 -23.15
CA LYS A 90 1.41 19.54 -24.20
C LYS A 90 0.59 19.03 -25.40
N GLY A 91 -0.02 17.84 -25.29
CA GLY A 91 -0.91 17.28 -26.31
C GLY A 91 -2.32 17.86 -26.31
N ASN A 92 -3.08 17.57 -27.38
CA ASN A 92 -4.46 18.04 -27.58
C ASN A 92 -5.48 17.17 -26.83
N HIS A 93 -5.50 17.31 -25.51
CA HIS A 93 -6.49 16.69 -24.61
C HIS A 93 -6.46 17.39 -23.24
N LEU A 94 -7.46 17.13 -22.39
CA LEU A 94 -7.48 17.63 -21.02
C LEU A 94 -6.26 17.13 -20.23
N ALA A 95 -5.74 17.97 -19.33
CA ALA A 95 -4.62 17.60 -18.46
C ALA A 95 -4.92 16.42 -17.52
N THR A 96 -6.19 16.13 -17.28
CA THR A 96 -6.71 15.03 -16.44
C THR A 96 -7.07 13.78 -17.24
N SER A 97 -6.84 13.77 -18.55
CA SER A 97 -7.18 12.64 -19.40
C SER A 97 -6.24 11.44 -19.16
N ASN A 98 -6.82 10.24 -19.11
CA ASN A 98 -6.09 8.98 -19.00
C ASN A 98 -5.34 8.59 -20.29
N VAL A 99 -5.65 9.21 -21.44
CA VAL A 99 -4.88 9.00 -22.68
C VAL A 99 -3.56 9.79 -22.69
N CYS A 100 -3.32 10.63 -21.69
CA CYS A 100 -2.08 11.40 -21.57
C CYS A 100 -0.88 10.44 -21.44
N SER A 101 0.12 10.60 -22.29
CA SER A 101 1.37 9.82 -22.21
C SER A 101 2.04 9.89 -20.83
N LYS A 102 1.98 11.07 -20.17
CA LYS A 102 2.48 11.24 -18.80
C LYS A 102 1.63 10.55 -17.75
N TYR A 103 0.31 10.47 -17.94
CA TYR A 103 -0.55 9.67 -17.07
C TYR A 103 -0.19 8.19 -17.18
N ILE A 104 -0.13 7.67 -18.41
CA ILE A 104 0.21 6.28 -18.70
C ILE A 104 1.59 5.90 -18.14
N GLU A 105 2.57 6.80 -18.24
CA GLU A 105 3.91 6.62 -17.65
C GLU A 105 3.84 6.46 -16.13
N GLN A 106 3.11 7.33 -15.43
CA GLN A 106 2.95 7.24 -13.97
C GLN A 106 2.15 5.99 -13.57
N GLU A 107 1.09 5.66 -14.29
CA GLU A 107 0.25 4.49 -14.03
C GLU A 107 1.07 3.21 -14.19
N LYS A 108 1.87 3.10 -15.26
CA LYS A 108 2.77 1.97 -15.47
C LYS A 108 3.80 1.86 -14.36
N ARG A 109 4.38 2.98 -13.91
CA ARG A 109 5.32 2.98 -12.77
C ARG A 109 4.66 2.45 -11.50
N LEU A 110 3.44 2.88 -11.20
CA LEU A 110 2.68 2.39 -10.04
C LEU A 110 2.36 0.90 -10.20
N GLN A 111 1.89 0.45 -11.36
CA GLN A 111 1.63 -0.96 -11.64
C GLN A 111 2.89 -1.83 -11.49
N CYS A 112 4.05 -1.38 -11.96
CA CYS A 112 5.31 -2.10 -11.76
C CYS A 112 5.66 -2.24 -10.28
N LEU A 113 5.48 -1.17 -9.49
CA LEU A 113 5.66 -1.24 -8.04
C LEU A 113 4.68 -2.23 -7.41
N VAL A 114 3.39 -2.17 -7.77
CA VAL A 114 2.39 -3.14 -7.27
C VAL A 114 2.82 -4.56 -7.62
N ASN A 115 3.15 -4.84 -8.89
CA ASN A 115 3.50 -6.17 -9.40
C ASN A 115 4.76 -6.76 -8.73
N GLN A 116 5.75 -5.93 -8.39
CA GLN A 116 6.90 -6.36 -7.59
C GLN A 116 6.46 -6.93 -6.23
N TYR A 117 5.39 -6.38 -5.65
CA TYR A 117 4.82 -6.79 -4.38
C TYR A 117 3.54 -7.62 -4.47
N THR A 118 3.05 -7.99 -5.65
CA THR A 118 1.81 -8.78 -5.83
C THR A 118 1.99 -10.04 -6.67
N THR A 119 3.23 -10.45 -6.96
CA THR A 119 3.58 -11.71 -7.66
C THR A 119 2.56 -12.82 -7.37
N SER A 120 1.64 -12.96 -8.31
CA SER A 120 0.46 -13.80 -8.17
C SER A 120 0.92 -15.25 -8.19
N TYR A 121 0.53 -16.04 -7.20
CA TYR A 121 0.63 -17.49 -7.35
C TYR A 121 -0.65 -17.99 -8.02
N LYS A 122 -0.49 -18.78 -9.08
CA LYS A 122 -1.52 -19.70 -9.58
C LYS A 122 -1.75 -20.77 -8.51
N ALA A 123 -2.68 -20.54 -7.58
CA ALA A 123 -3.19 -21.48 -6.56
C ALA A 123 -2.42 -22.81 -6.41
N ALA A 124 -1.48 -22.88 -5.48
CA ALA A 124 -1.05 -24.14 -4.89
C ALA A 124 -1.74 -24.15 -3.53
N LEU A 125 -2.43 -25.25 -3.25
CA LEU A 125 -3.01 -25.45 -1.94
C LEU A 125 -1.91 -25.26 -0.89
N PRO A 126 -2.25 -24.64 0.26
CA PRO A 126 -1.38 -24.70 1.42
C PRO A 126 -1.03 -26.16 1.70
N PRO A 127 0.23 -26.49 2.04
CA PRO A 127 0.53 -27.76 2.68
C PRO A 127 -0.39 -27.90 3.89
N ALA A 128 -1.05 -29.05 4.02
CA ALA A 128 -1.93 -29.31 5.15
C ALA A 128 -1.16 -29.07 6.47
N LEU A 129 -1.78 -28.37 7.43
CA LEU A 129 -1.29 -28.15 8.80
C LEU A 129 -1.31 -29.46 9.63
N ASN A 130 -0.85 -30.58 9.07
CA ASN A 130 -0.99 -31.89 9.68
C ASN A 130 0.33 -32.60 10.01
N ASP A 131 1.50 -32.00 9.77
CA ASP A 131 2.76 -32.62 10.21
C ASP A 131 3.22 -32.05 11.56
N LEU A 132 2.60 -32.56 12.63
CA LEU A 132 3.04 -32.37 14.03
C LEU A 132 4.42 -33.00 14.32
N LYS A 133 5.10 -33.56 13.32
CA LYS A 133 6.38 -34.28 13.48
C LYS A 133 7.61 -33.38 13.57
N GLU A 134 7.46 -32.06 13.34
CA GLU A 134 8.60 -31.13 13.31
C GLU A 134 8.75 -30.25 14.56
N PHE A 135 7.93 -30.46 15.59
CA PHE A 135 8.10 -29.75 16.85
C PHE A 135 9.00 -30.55 17.80
N PRO A 136 10.18 -30.03 18.19
CA PRO A 136 10.99 -30.66 19.21
C PRO A 136 10.19 -30.72 20.52
N SER A 137 10.29 -31.85 21.22
CA SER A 137 9.61 -32.04 22.49
C SER A 137 10.01 -30.95 23.48
N LEU A 138 9.01 -30.28 24.06
CA LEU A 138 9.25 -29.29 25.10
C LEU A 138 9.96 -29.96 26.28
N PRO A 139 11.04 -29.37 26.81
CA PRO A 139 11.73 -29.92 27.96
C PRO A 139 10.77 -29.98 29.15
N SER A 140 10.63 -31.19 29.72
CA SER A 140 9.77 -31.42 30.87
C SER A 140 10.35 -30.68 32.08
N PHE A 141 9.63 -29.67 32.57
CA PHE A 141 9.94 -29.07 33.86
C PHE A 141 9.61 -30.09 34.95
N THR A 142 10.64 -30.70 35.53
CA THR A 142 10.51 -31.47 36.76
C THR A 142 10.17 -30.50 37.88
N HIS A 143 8.93 -30.60 38.38
CA HIS A 143 8.47 -29.86 39.55
C HIS A 143 9.30 -30.28 40.76
N ARG A 144 10.33 -29.51 41.12
CA ARG A 144 11.05 -29.68 42.38
C ARG A 144 10.12 -29.22 43.50
N SER A 145 9.59 -30.18 44.24
CA SER A 145 8.80 -29.98 45.46
C SER A 145 9.56 -29.09 46.45
N GLN A 146 8.80 -28.22 47.12
CA GLN A 146 9.22 -27.35 48.21
C GLN A 146 10.05 -28.10 49.25
N GLU A 147 11.21 -27.54 49.62
CA GLU A 147 11.82 -27.80 50.92
C GLU A 147 12.05 -26.48 51.66
N HIS A 148 11.61 -26.52 52.91
CA HIS A 148 11.64 -25.55 54.00
C HIS A 148 12.79 -24.52 53.99
N LEU A 149 12.40 -23.23 54.14
CA LEU A 149 13.25 -22.22 54.74
C LEU A 149 13.28 -22.42 56.26
N HIS A 150 14.44 -22.81 56.79
CA HIS A 150 14.79 -22.62 58.19
C HIS A 150 16.16 -21.93 58.29
N SER A 151 16.09 -20.73 58.86
CA SER A 151 16.99 -20.08 59.81
C SER A 151 18.48 -19.77 59.49
N ASP A 152 18.81 -18.54 59.90
CA ASP A 152 20.08 -18.06 60.45
C ASP A 152 21.13 -17.47 59.52
N PHE A 153 21.12 -16.14 59.41
CA PHE A 153 22.35 -15.34 59.42
C PHE A 153 22.21 -14.19 60.42
N LEU A 154 23.24 -14.11 61.27
CA LEU A 154 23.55 -13.10 62.29
C LEU A 154 23.38 -11.65 61.82
#